data_AF-A0A2W5DF73-F1
#
_entry.id   AF-A0A2W5DF73-F1
#
_cell.length_a   1.000
_cell.length_b   1.000
_cell.length_c   1.000
_cell.angle_alpha   90.00
_cell.angle_beta   90.00
_cell.angle_gamma   90.00
#
_symmetry.space_group_name_H-M   'P 1'
#
loop_
_entity.id
_entity.type
_entity.pdbx_description
1 polymer ?
#
loop_
_entity_poly.entity_id
_entity_poly.type
_entity_poly.pdbx_seq_one_letter_code
_entity_poly.pdbx_strand_id
1 'polypeptide(L)'
;MLILKFDTAVALDKITLGYIVGDADITVMAYNGAASLGSLFNGQTSAANVTSAVNAQGGWSLIKNIGDGGSTQATETAPLERSVGNDGNVVASWWVIGAYNSGFGGTAISNSDSLADYVKVLSVATKDVNTTPPRNTVAEPVSLALAGVALLGVAGTRRRRKG
;
A
#
# COMPACT_ATOMS: atom_id res chain seq x y z
N MET A 1 -7.94 12.16 -10.41
CA MET A 1 -6.58 11.84 -9.91
C MET A 1 -6.38 12.58 -8.60
N LEU A 2 -5.71 11.96 -7.63
CA LEU A 2 -5.45 12.44 -6.28
C LEU A 2 -3.93 12.37 -6.02
N ILE A 3 -3.40 13.36 -5.31
CA ILE A 3 -2.01 13.39 -4.87
C ILE A 3 -1.99 13.38 -3.35
N LEU A 4 -1.20 12.47 -2.79
CA LEU A 4 -0.98 12.34 -1.35
C LEU A 4 0.43 12.82 -1.03
N LYS A 5 0.54 13.60 0.04
CA LYS A 5 1.79 14.00 0.66
C LYS A 5 1.83 13.45 2.08
N PHE A 6 2.94 12.82 2.42
CA PHE A 6 3.28 12.39 3.78
C PHE A 6 4.50 13.18 4.27
N ASP A 7 4.60 13.38 5.58
CA ASP A 7 5.76 14.06 6.19
C ASP A 7 7.03 13.22 6.11
N THR A 8 6.87 11.89 6.08
CA THR A 8 7.95 10.90 5.94
C THR A 8 7.71 10.03 4.72
N ALA A 9 8.75 9.36 4.23
CA ALA A 9 8.60 8.41 3.14
C ALA A 9 7.89 7.15 3.64
N VAL A 10 6.77 6.80 3.02
CA VAL A 10 5.96 5.63 3.38
C VAL A 10 5.80 4.70 2.19
N ALA A 11 5.58 3.42 2.46
CA ALA A 11 5.16 2.45 1.45
C ALA A 11 3.64 2.31 1.48
N LEU A 12 2.98 2.58 0.35
CA LEU A 12 1.57 2.25 0.22
C LEU A 12 1.37 0.73 0.15
N ASP A 13 0.30 0.26 0.78
CA ASP A 13 -0.08 -1.14 0.85
C ASP A 13 -1.43 -1.40 0.18
N LYS A 14 -2.45 -0.63 0.58
CA LYS A 14 -3.84 -0.82 0.13
C LYS A 14 -4.50 0.50 -0.17
N ILE A 15 -5.38 0.48 -1.16
CA ILE A 15 -6.25 1.60 -1.52
C ILE A 15 -7.68 1.07 -1.54
N THR A 16 -8.56 1.71 -0.79
CA THR A 16 -9.97 1.35 -0.75
C THR A 16 -10.75 2.37 -1.57
N LEU A 17 -11.54 1.88 -2.51
CA LEU A 17 -12.42 2.69 -3.36
C LEU A 17 -13.82 2.73 -2.76
N GLY A 18 -14.37 3.93 -2.61
CA GLY A 18 -15.71 4.21 -2.08
C GLY A 18 -16.79 4.28 -3.16
N TYR A 19 -16.42 4.08 -4.43
CA TYR A 19 -17.36 3.99 -5.54
C TYR A 19 -16.68 3.24 -6.68
N ILE A 20 -17.37 2.25 -7.24
CA ILE A 20 -16.84 1.39 -8.30
C ILE A 20 -17.81 1.15 -9.45
N VAL A 21 -18.98 1.79 -9.46
CA VAL A 21 -19.98 1.53 -10.51
C VAL A 21 -19.44 2.01 -11.87
N GLY A 22 -19.66 1.20 -12.91
CA GLY A 22 -19.08 1.43 -14.23
C GLY A 22 -17.79 0.62 -14.36
N ASP A 23 -16.66 1.22 -14.05
CA ASP A 23 -15.38 0.54 -13.91
C ASP A 23 -14.48 1.33 -12.93
N ALA A 24 -13.53 0.65 -12.30
CA ALA A 24 -12.72 1.21 -11.22
C ALA A 24 -11.31 0.64 -11.19
N ASP A 25 -10.64 0.75 -12.32
CA ASP A 25 -9.23 0.46 -12.44
C ASP A 25 -8.40 1.71 -12.15
N ILE A 26 -7.25 1.49 -11.52
CA ILE A 26 -6.43 2.56 -10.96
C ILE A 26 -4.97 2.46 -11.38
N THR A 27 -4.33 3.61 -11.53
CA THR A 27 -2.87 3.70 -11.63
C THR A 27 -2.30 4.36 -10.37
N VAL A 28 -1.24 3.75 -9.84
CA VAL A 28 -0.50 4.21 -8.66
C VAL A 28 0.94 4.57 -9.06
N MET A 29 1.37 5.77 -8.68
CA MET A 29 2.74 6.25 -8.92
C MET A 29 3.35 6.80 -7.64
N ALA A 30 4.68 6.71 -7.54
CA ALA A 30 5.46 7.23 -6.42
C ALA A 30 6.50 8.23 -6.92
N TYR A 31 6.73 9.29 -6.16
CA TYR A 31 7.80 10.24 -6.46
C TYR A 31 9.17 9.64 -6.10
N ASN A 32 10.12 9.69 -7.03
CA ASN A 32 11.45 9.08 -6.91
C ASN A 32 12.59 10.07 -6.61
N GLY A 33 12.29 11.36 -6.47
CA GLY A 33 13.30 12.36 -6.08
C GLY A 33 14.11 12.98 -7.22
N ALA A 34 13.94 12.52 -8.47
CA ALA A 34 14.82 12.91 -9.57
C ALA A 34 14.57 14.31 -10.17
N ALA A 35 13.34 14.84 -10.08
CA ALA A 35 12.97 16.14 -10.64
C ALA A 35 12.61 17.15 -9.55
N SER A 36 12.91 18.44 -9.73
CA SER A 36 12.54 19.47 -8.74
C SER A 36 11.02 19.52 -8.50
N LEU A 37 10.59 19.87 -7.27
CA LEU A 37 9.15 19.92 -6.93
C LEU A 37 8.34 20.86 -7.86
N GLY A 38 8.98 21.92 -8.38
CA GLY A 38 8.34 22.84 -9.33
C GLY A 38 8.10 22.24 -10.73
N SER A 39 8.93 21.28 -11.15
CA SER A 39 8.73 20.54 -12.41
C SER A 39 7.72 19.39 -12.29
N LEU A 40 7.40 18.93 -11.07
CA LEU A 40 6.51 17.79 -10.85
C LEU A 40 5.05 18.00 -11.27
N PHE A 41 4.61 19.25 -11.25
CA PHE A 41 3.20 19.62 -11.46
C PHE A 41 3.04 20.56 -12.66
N ASN A 42 3.99 20.56 -13.60
CA ASN A 42 4.08 21.56 -14.67
C ASN A 42 3.02 21.36 -15.78
N GLY A 43 1.74 21.29 -15.39
CA GLY A 43 0.59 21.24 -16.29
C GLY A 43 0.57 20.05 -17.23
N GLN A 44 1.22 18.94 -16.87
CA GLN A 44 1.31 17.77 -17.74
C GLN A 44 -0.05 17.05 -17.78
N THR A 45 -0.81 17.33 -18.83
CA THR A 45 -2.16 16.79 -19.06
C THR A 45 -2.20 15.66 -20.09
N SER A 46 -1.08 15.34 -20.75
CA SER A 46 -1.00 14.28 -21.74
C SER A 46 -0.18 13.09 -21.24
N ALA A 47 -0.67 11.88 -21.53
CA ALA A 47 0.01 10.61 -21.39
C ALA A 47 1.50 10.68 -21.76
N ALA A 48 1.84 11.24 -22.93
CA ALA A 48 3.20 11.36 -23.44
C ALA A 48 4.12 12.26 -22.59
N ASN A 49 3.56 13.27 -21.91
CA ASN A 49 4.32 14.12 -20.99
C ASN A 49 4.51 13.43 -19.64
N VAL A 50 3.56 12.59 -19.20
CA VAL A 50 3.68 11.85 -17.96
C VAL A 50 4.54 10.59 -18.10
N THR A 51 4.63 9.94 -19.27
CA THR A 51 5.63 8.87 -19.49
C THR A 51 7.06 9.41 -19.34
N SER A 52 7.30 10.65 -19.80
CA SER A 52 8.55 11.37 -19.58
C SER A 52 8.77 11.71 -18.10
N ALA A 53 7.68 11.97 -17.36
CA ALA A 53 7.67 12.16 -15.91
C ALA A 53 7.91 10.85 -15.13
N VAL A 54 7.47 9.71 -15.66
CA VAL A 54 7.60 8.35 -15.12
C VAL A 54 8.99 7.75 -15.38
N ASN A 55 9.77 8.35 -16.28
CA ASN A 55 11.17 7.98 -16.50
C ASN A 55 12.07 8.49 -15.35
N ALA A 56 13.27 7.91 -15.23
CA ALA A 56 14.25 8.25 -14.18
C ALA A 56 14.65 9.74 -14.09
N GLN A 57 14.32 10.54 -15.09
CA GLN A 57 14.58 11.99 -15.15
C GLN A 57 13.37 12.85 -14.80
N GLY A 58 12.18 12.25 -14.75
CA GLY A 58 10.89 12.92 -14.66
C GLY A 58 10.30 13.04 -13.26
N GLY A 59 10.92 12.37 -12.29
CA GLY A 59 10.56 12.48 -10.87
C GLY A 59 9.51 11.48 -10.40
N TRP A 60 8.74 10.84 -11.27
CA TRP A 60 7.76 9.82 -10.90
C TRP A 60 8.23 8.43 -11.31
N SER A 61 7.77 7.42 -10.58
CA SER A 61 7.93 6.01 -10.91
C SER A 61 6.55 5.36 -10.89
N LEU A 62 6.21 4.65 -11.96
CA LEU A 62 5.01 3.82 -11.98
C LEU A 62 5.20 2.65 -11.01
N ILE A 63 4.24 2.49 -10.10
CA ILE A 63 4.25 1.41 -9.11
C ILE A 63 3.41 0.26 -9.61
N LYS A 64 2.15 0.56 -9.98
CA LYS A 64 1.24 -0.48 -10.45
C LYS A 64 0.02 0.11 -11.17
N ASN A 65 -0.44 -0.61 -12.18
CA ASN A 65 -1.79 -0.52 -12.70
C ASN A 65 -2.60 -1.66 -12.06
N ILE A 66 -3.70 -1.34 -11.38
CA ILE A 66 -4.47 -2.28 -10.57
C ILE A 66 -5.91 -2.28 -11.04
N GLY A 67 -6.37 -3.45 -11.43
CA GLY A 67 -7.70 -3.63 -11.95
C GLY A 67 -8.05 -5.09 -12.16
N ASP A 68 -9.25 -5.35 -12.63
CA ASP A 68 -9.66 -6.70 -13.06
C ASP A 68 -9.59 -6.91 -14.58
N GLY A 69 -9.45 -5.82 -15.35
CA GLY A 69 -9.33 -5.87 -16.81
C GLY A 69 -10.56 -6.45 -17.49
N GLY A 70 -11.68 -6.52 -16.78
CA GLY A 70 -12.95 -7.02 -17.28
C GLY A 70 -13.61 -6.02 -18.20
N SER A 71 -14.35 -6.51 -19.20
CA SER A 71 -15.21 -5.66 -20.03
C SER A 71 -16.62 -5.50 -19.44
N THR A 72 -16.85 -6.01 -18.22
CA THR A 72 -18.16 -6.06 -17.59
C THR A 72 -18.26 -4.93 -16.59
N GLN A 73 -19.23 -4.04 -16.80
CA GLN A 73 -19.41 -2.92 -15.90
C GLN A 73 -19.78 -3.40 -14.49
N ALA A 74 -19.06 -2.89 -13.50
CA ALA A 74 -19.38 -3.14 -12.10
C ALA A 74 -20.73 -2.50 -11.75
N THR A 75 -21.62 -3.29 -11.16
CA THR A 75 -22.95 -2.86 -10.69
C THR A 75 -22.97 -2.56 -9.19
N GLU A 76 -21.92 -2.97 -8.47
CA GLU A 76 -21.78 -2.85 -7.02
C GLU A 76 -21.41 -1.44 -6.58
N THR A 77 -21.81 -1.08 -5.36
CA THR A 77 -21.56 0.24 -4.76
C THR A 77 -20.68 0.14 -3.52
N ALA A 78 -19.39 -0.17 -3.71
CA ALA A 78 -18.32 0.01 -2.69
C ALA A 78 -18.50 -0.73 -1.35
N PRO A 79 -17.46 -0.84 -0.49
CA PRO A 79 -16.05 -0.55 -0.75
C PRO A 79 -15.30 -1.69 -1.45
N LEU A 80 -14.39 -1.34 -2.36
CA LEU A 80 -13.46 -2.28 -3.01
C LEU A 80 -12.03 -2.02 -2.55
N GLU A 81 -11.37 -3.01 -1.97
CA GLU A 81 -9.96 -2.93 -1.59
C GLU A 81 -9.08 -3.40 -2.77
N ARG A 82 -8.13 -2.55 -3.18
CA ARG A 82 -7.10 -2.84 -4.17
C ARG A 82 -5.74 -2.89 -3.48
N SER A 83 -5.05 -4.02 -3.58
CA SER A 83 -3.68 -4.15 -3.09
C SER A 83 -2.70 -3.47 -4.05
N VAL A 84 -1.89 -2.56 -3.51
CA VAL A 84 -0.81 -1.91 -4.27
C VAL A 84 0.29 -2.92 -4.63
N GLY A 85 0.42 -4.02 -3.88
CA GLY A 85 1.43 -5.05 -4.16
C GLY A 85 2.83 -4.45 -4.29
N ASN A 86 3.18 -3.57 -3.35
CA ASN A 86 4.46 -2.87 -3.33
C ASN A 86 5.58 -3.84 -2.91
N ASP A 87 5.83 -4.83 -3.75
CA ASP A 87 6.74 -5.97 -3.50
C ASP A 87 8.21 -5.52 -3.48
N GLY A 88 8.51 -4.42 -4.19
CA GLY A 88 9.81 -3.75 -4.13
C GLY A 88 10.03 -2.88 -2.89
N ASN A 89 9.06 -2.80 -1.97
CA ASN A 89 9.10 -1.94 -0.79
C ASN A 89 9.45 -0.48 -1.13
N VAL A 90 8.90 0.03 -2.24
CA VAL A 90 9.11 1.41 -2.68
C VAL A 90 8.52 2.36 -1.66
N VAL A 91 9.33 3.27 -1.15
CA VAL A 91 8.91 4.32 -0.23
C VAL A 91 8.95 5.67 -0.93
N ALA A 92 7.92 6.48 -0.72
CA ALA A 92 7.89 7.86 -1.20
C ALA A 92 7.10 8.74 -0.23
N SER A 93 7.44 10.02 -0.16
CA SER A 93 6.65 11.02 0.57
C SER A 93 5.51 11.57 -0.29
N TRP A 94 5.55 11.35 -1.61
CA TRP A 94 4.51 11.76 -2.54
C TRP A 94 4.03 10.58 -3.36
N TRP A 95 2.71 10.44 -3.43
CA TRP A 95 2.04 9.38 -4.16
C TRP A 95 0.92 9.95 -5.02
N VAL A 96 0.71 9.36 -6.18
CA VAL A 96 -0.40 9.69 -7.07
C VAL A 96 -1.27 8.46 -7.23
N ILE A 97 -2.58 8.67 -7.09
CA ILE A 97 -3.61 7.65 -7.32
C ILE A 97 -4.61 8.23 -8.31
N GLY A 98 -4.81 7.56 -9.43
CA GLY A 98 -5.73 8.00 -10.48
C GLY A 98 -6.56 6.85 -11.04
N ALA A 99 -7.57 7.21 -11.82
CA ALA A 99 -8.13 6.31 -12.81
C ALA A 99 -7.02 5.73 -13.68
N TYR A 100 -7.19 4.50 -14.13
CA TYR A 100 -6.20 3.83 -14.97
C TYR A 100 -5.89 4.67 -16.20
N ASN A 101 -4.59 4.77 -16.52
CA ASN A 101 -4.11 5.50 -17.67
C ASN A 101 -2.92 4.76 -18.28
N SER A 102 -3.16 4.10 -19.41
CA SER A 102 -2.13 3.38 -20.18
C SER A 102 -0.98 4.27 -20.64
N GLY A 103 -1.19 5.59 -20.68
CA GLY A 103 -0.17 6.59 -20.98
C GLY A 103 0.98 6.69 -19.98
N PHE A 104 0.79 6.18 -18.77
CA PHE A 104 1.84 6.10 -17.74
C PHE A 104 2.75 4.87 -17.92
N GLY A 105 2.45 4.01 -18.90
CA GLY A 105 3.22 2.80 -19.21
C GLY A 105 2.90 1.63 -18.27
N GLY A 106 3.84 0.69 -18.19
CA GLY A 106 3.69 -0.57 -17.46
C GLY A 106 2.84 -1.60 -18.21
N THR A 107 2.56 -2.72 -17.53
CA THR A 107 1.65 -3.75 -18.06
C THR A 107 0.23 -3.18 -18.08
N ALA A 108 -0.41 -3.22 -19.26
CA ALA A 108 -1.82 -2.89 -19.40
C ALA A 108 -2.68 -3.89 -18.62
N ILE A 109 -3.76 -3.42 -17.99
CA ILE A 109 -4.64 -4.26 -17.16
C ILE A 109 -5.38 -5.28 -18.05
N SER A 110 -5.87 -4.86 -19.21
CA SER A 110 -6.19 -5.75 -20.34
C SER A 110 -6.32 -4.95 -21.65
N ASN A 111 -6.30 -5.64 -22.79
CA ASN A 111 -6.57 -5.02 -24.11
C ASN A 111 -8.08 -4.99 -24.46
N SER A 112 -8.91 -5.61 -23.62
CA SER A 112 -10.37 -5.71 -23.78
C SER A 112 -11.13 -4.73 -22.89
N ASP A 113 -10.44 -4.12 -21.94
CA ASP A 113 -10.94 -3.01 -21.15
C ASP A 113 -11.02 -1.76 -22.05
N SER A 114 -12.26 -1.34 -22.30
CA SER A 114 -12.63 -0.16 -23.08
C SER A 114 -13.58 0.74 -22.29
N LEU A 115 -13.74 0.44 -21.00
CA LEU A 115 -14.65 1.15 -20.13
C LEU A 115 -13.97 2.42 -19.60
N ALA A 116 -14.80 3.35 -19.15
CA ALA A 116 -14.30 4.54 -18.48
C ALA A 116 -14.14 4.26 -16.99
N ASP A 117 -12.95 4.50 -16.46
CA ASP A 117 -12.66 4.33 -15.04
C ASP A 117 -13.13 5.51 -14.19
N TYR A 118 -13.88 5.19 -13.13
CA TYR A 118 -14.36 6.14 -12.15
C TYR A 118 -13.78 5.84 -10.77
N VAL A 119 -12.94 6.74 -10.27
CA VAL A 119 -12.23 6.54 -9.01
C VAL A 119 -12.71 7.50 -7.94
N LYS A 120 -13.28 6.97 -6.86
CA LYS A 120 -13.42 7.68 -5.58
C LYS A 120 -12.64 6.95 -4.51
N VAL A 121 -11.55 7.53 -4.05
CA VAL A 121 -10.74 6.96 -2.97
C VAL A 121 -11.45 7.18 -1.64
N LEU A 122 -11.74 6.09 -0.92
CA LEU A 122 -12.31 6.10 0.42
C LEU A 122 -11.21 6.15 1.48
N SER A 123 -10.19 5.31 1.34
CA SER A 123 -9.06 5.27 2.27
C SER A 123 -7.80 4.73 1.61
N VAL A 124 -6.66 5.00 2.25
CA VAL A 124 -5.34 4.51 1.84
C VAL A 124 -4.62 4.02 3.08
N ALA A 125 -3.99 2.85 2.98
CA ALA A 125 -3.21 2.25 4.04
C ALA A 125 -1.74 2.13 3.63
N THR A 126 -0.86 2.32 4.61
CA THR A 126 0.59 2.16 4.48
C THR A 126 1.04 0.89 5.20
N LYS A 127 2.16 0.32 4.77
CA LYS A 127 2.85 -0.75 5.48
C LYS A 127 4.25 -0.32 5.91
N ASP A 128 4.74 -0.94 6.98
CA ASP A 128 6.15 -0.88 7.32
C ASP A 128 6.96 -1.74 6.34
N VAL A 129 8.02 -1.16 5.79
CA VAL A 129 8.99 -1.85 4.91
C VAL A 129 10.13 -2.48 5.70
N ASN A 130 10.29 -2.09 6.97
CA ASN A 130 11.25 -2.72 7.85
C ASN A 130 10.58 -3.93 8.51
N THR A 131 10.75 -5.11 7.92
CA THR A 131 10.20 -6.37 8.43
C THR A 131 10.96 -6.89 9.64
N THR A 132 11.88 -6.12 10.22
CA THR A 132 12.41 -6.45 11.54
C THR A 132 11.19 -6.41 12.47
N PRO A 133 10.75 -7.55 13.05
CA PRO A 133 9.63 -7.55 13.97
C PRO A 133 9.90 -6.44 14.99
N PRO A 134 8.94 -5.55 15.30
CA PRO A 134 9.14 -4.57 16.36
C PRO A 134 9.59 -5.38 17.55
N ARG A 135 10.86 -5.18 17.95
CA ARG A 135 11.55 -6.01 18.94
C ARG A 135 10.56 -6.18 20.07
N ASN A 136 10.02 -7.39 20.21
CA ASN A 136 8.85 -7.61 21.03
C ASN A 136 9.30 -7.25 22.45
N THR A 137 9.02 -6.04 22.91
CA THR A 137 9.17 -5.68 24.33
C THR A 137 7.99 -6.25 25.11
N VAL A 138 7.42 -7.36 24.62
CA VAL A 138 6.67 -8.27 25.46
C VAL A 138 7.70 -8.83 26.43
N ALA A 139 7.46 -8.59 27.72
CA ALA A 139 8.33 -9.08 28.78
C ALA A 139 8.32 -10.63 28.80
N GLU A 140 9.18 -11.23 28.00
CA GLU A 140 9.52 -12.65 28.10
C GLU A 140 10.36 -13.06 29.34
N PRO A 141 10.61 -12.24 30.39
CA PRO A 141 11.19 -12.78 31.63
C PRO A 141 10.18 -13.21 32.71
N VAL A 142 8.97 -12.63 32.77
CA VAL A 142 8.12 -12.78 33.98
C VAL A 142 7.25 -14.04 33.95
N SER A 143 6.73 -14.45 32.78
CA SER A 143 5.92 -15.67 32.67
C SER A 143 6.74 -16.93 32.96
N LEU A 144 8.01 -16.96 32.53
CA LEU A 144 8.96 -18.03 32.87
C LEU A 144 9.33 -18.01 34.35
N ALA A 145 9.55 -16.83 34.93
CA ALA A 145 9.78 -16.70 36.37
C ALA A 145 8.56 -17.15 37.19
N LEU A 146 7.34 -16.78 36.78
CA LEU A 146 6.10 -17.16 37.45
C LEU A 146 5.81 -18.65 37.32
N ALA A 147 6.06 -19.24 36.14
CA ALA A 147 6.00 -20.69 35.94
C ALA A 147 7.03 -21.43 36.81
N GLY A 148 8.24 -20.89 36.94
CA GLY A 148 9.28 -21.42 37.84
C GLY A 148 8.88 -21.35 39.31
N VAL A 149 8.34 -20.22 39.77
CA VAL A 149 7.84 -20.05 41.15
C VAL A 149 6.65 -20.97 41.44
N ALA A 150 5.73 -21.12 40.50
CA ALA A 150 4.59 -22.04 40.63
C ALA A 150 5.07 -23.50 40.76
N LEU A 151 6.05 -23.92 39.96
CA LEU A 151 6.61 -25.26 40.01
C LEU A 151 7.30 -25.55 41.36
N LEU A 152 8.08 -24.58 41.88
CA LEU A 152 8.72 -24.70 43.18
C LEU A 152 7.70 -24.71 44.33
N GLY A 153 6.61 -23.94 44.22
CA GLY A 153 5.49 -23.97 45.18
C GLY A 153 4.77 -25.32 45.22
N VAL A 154 4.51 -25.93 44.07
CA VAL A 154 3.91 -27.28 43.98
C VAL A 154 4.85 -28.36 44.54
N ALA A 155 6.15 -28.26 44.27
CA ALA A 155 7.13 -29.20 44.83
C ALA A 155 7.25 -29.08 46.37
N GLY A 156 7.20 -27.85 46.90
CA GLY A 156 7.27 -27.58 48.34
C GLY A 156 6.04 -28.07 49.11
N THR A 157 4.84 -27.86 48.57
CA THR A 157 3.58 -28.33 49.21
C THR A 157 3.47 -29.86 49.24
N ARG A 158 4.04 -30.56 48.24
CA ARG A 158 4.03 -32.03 48.19
C ARG A 158 4.91 -32.68 49.27
N ARG A 159 6.01 -32.03 49.69
CA ARG A 159 6.88 -32.53 50.77
C ARG A 159 6.24 -32.42 52.15
N ARG A 160 5.41 -31.40 52.39
CA ARG A 160 4.72 -31.21 53.68
C ARG A 160 3.58 -32.20 53.94
N ARG A 161 3.12 -32.95 52.92
CA ARG A 161 2.08 -33.98 53.06
C ARG A 161 2.62 -35.39 53.36
N LYS A 162 3.94 -35.59 53.37
CA LYS A 162 4.59 -36.89 53.60
C LYS A 162 5.46 -36.93 54.86
N GLY A 163 5.33 -35.95 55.76
CA GLY A 163 5.98 -35.89 57.07
C GLY A 163 4.95 -35.75 58.16
#